data_AF-A0A419JM24-F1
#
_entry.id   AF-A0A419JM24-F1
#
_cell.length_a   1.000
_cell.length_b   1.000
_cell.length_c   1.000
_cell.angle_alpha   90.00
_cell.angle_beta   90.00
_cell.angle_gamma   90.00
#
_symmetry.space_group_name_H-M   'P 1'
#
loop_
_entity.id
_entity.type
_entity.pdbx_description
1 polymer ?
#
loop_
_entity_poly.entity_id
_entity_poly.type
_entity_poly.pdbx_seq_one_letter_code
_entity_poly.pdbx_strand_id
1 'polypeptide(L)'
;MKKLISKIIHSILIGQDYRTYVLATINKRFIDKAQELTSEIFEYKREGDNWLEKLLDDTYKKKGKDNKFKLLWFGGLNEKTVKNMTGGTSKKEVCLDLGKKNIDALKLLLKEFESGENLYLVKIIIIKDNEQVELDEVESLFFVNIISAMKLTIQGGAWSEVGKKTEKSLLFTIFQLLKVPEDDYVLIFDEMKRKGLVENREIDAIVFNRDKEPLTIELKLLGIGNPEIGDEALARKVNLFLIDRLTEMMKRESERIGVKVIEFRQEKSLIEIYEFFTTKRVSCSPPDEMTSEQLEERISQILDEWRESEEELRIIKKLKELTK
;
A
#
# COMPACT_ATOMS: atom_id res chain seq x y z
N MET A 1 4.54 4.37 -12.62
CA MET A 1 4.03 4.69 -11.27
C MET A 1 3.50 6.12 -11.18
N LYS A 2 4.29 7.16 -11.51
CA LYS A 2 3.86 8.57 -11.46
C LYS A 2 2.51 8.85 -12.16
N LYS A 3 2.35 8.42 -13.42
CA LYS A 3 1.07 8.53 -14.16
C LYS A 3 -0.13 7.93 -13.44
N LEU A 4 0.04 6.82 -12.71
CA LEU A 4 -1.03 6.20 -11.92
C LEU A 4 -1.37 7.09 -10.71
N ILE A 5 -0.36 7.55 -9.98
CA ILE A 5 -0.53 8.44 -8.83
C ILE A 5 -1.23 9.73 -9.25
N SER A 6 -0.86 10.31 -10.40
CA SER A 6 -1.54 11.48 -10.98
C SER A 6 -3.04 11.25 -11.16
N LYS A 7 -3.42 10.12 -11.78
CA LYS A 7 -4.84 9.76 -11.97
C LYS A 7 -5.56 9.54 -10.65
N ILE A 8 -4.90 8.91 -9.68
CA ILE A 8 -5.48 8.68 -8.35
C ILE A 8 -5.71 10.02 -7.65
N ILE A 9 -4.72 10.92 -7.61
CA ILE A 9 -4.83 12.25 -7.00
C ILE A 9 -5.92 13.07 -7.69
N HIS A 10 -5.97 13.04 -9.02
CA HIS A 10 -7.03 13.70 -9.78
C HIS A 10 -8.41 13.20 -9.35
N SER A 11 -8.64 11.87 -9.35
CA SER A 11 -9.91 11.29 -8.91
C SER A 11 -10.27 11.67 -7.47
N ILE A 12 -9.30 11.70 -6.56
CA ILE A 12 -9.52 12.10 -5.16
C ILE A 12 -9.98 13.56 -5.08
N LEU A 13 -9.30 14.48 -5.76
CA LEU A 13 -9.59 15.92 -5.67
C LEU A 13 -10.93 16.30 -6.31
N ILE A 14 -11.44 15.50 -7.24
CA ILE A 14 -12.77 15.70 -7.85
C ILE A 14 -13.88 14.84 -7.21
N GLY A 15 -13.61 14.16 -6.10
CA GLY A 15 -14.61 13.38 -5.36
C GLY A 15 -14.93 11.99 -5.90
N GLN A 16 -14.14 11.47 -6.83
CA GLN A 16 -14.37 10.17 -7.47
C GLN A 16 -13.64 9.01 -6.79
N ASP A 17 -14.08 7.79 -7.11
CA ASP A 17 -13.41 6.57 -6.65
C ASP A 17 -12.12 6.30 -7.42
N TYR A 18 -11.00 6.27 -6.71
CA TYR A 18 -9.69 5.93 -7.27
C TYR A 18 -9.33 4.44 -7.17
N ARG A 19 -10.12 3.61 -6.47
CA ARG A 19 -9.78 2.21 -6.17
C ARG A 19 -9.67 1.34 -7.41
N THR A 20 -10.40 1.64 -8.46
CA THR A 20 -10.32 0.94 -9.75
C THR A 20 -8.90 1.01 -10.35
N TYR A 21 -8.20 2.13 -10.19
CA TYR A 21 -6.80 2.27 -10.60
C TYR A 21 -5.85 1.40 -9.77
N VAL A 22 -6.11 1.29 -8.46
CA VAL A 22 -5.32 0.41 -7.56
C VAL A 22 -5.56 -1.06 -7.90
N LEU A 23 -6.82 -1.45 -8.13
CA LEU A 23 -7.20 -2.79 -8.56
C LEU A 23 -6.56 -3.18 -9.90
N ALA A 24 -6.54 -2.27 -10.88
CA ALA A 24 -5.86 -2.50 -12.16
C ALA A 24 -4.36 -2.77 -11.95
N THR A 25 -3.71 -2.04 -11.04
CA THR A 25 -2.29 -2.24 -10.69
C THR A 25 -2.06 -3.58 -10.02
N ILE A 26 -2.93 -3.97 -9.08
CA ILE A 26 -2.91 -5.27 -8.43
C ILE A 26 -3.04 -6.40 -9.46
N ASN A 27 -4.01 -6.27 -10.38
CA ASN A 27 -4.28 -7.29 -11.37
C ASN A 27 -3.13 -7.44 -12.36
N LYS A 28 -2.54 -6.34 -12.82
CA LYS A 28 -1.34 -6.37 -13.66
C LYS A 28 -0.19 -7.09 -12.95
N ARG A 29 0.16 -6.69 -11.72
CA ARG A 29 1.22 -7.32 -10.93
C ARG A 29 0.95 -8.82 -10.70
N PHE A 30 -0.30 -9.17 -10.45
CA PHE A 30 -0.72 -10.56 -10.30
C PHE A 30 -0.49 -11.37 -11.57
N ILE A 31 -0.90 -10.86 -12.74
CA ILE A 31 -0.70 -11.54 -14.03
C ILE A 31 0.80 -11.73 -14.28
N ASP A 32 1.60 -10.67 -14.14
CA ASP A 32 3.05 -10.73 -14.37
C ASP A 32 3.72 -11.79 -13.48
N LYS A 33 3.33 -11.86 -12.19
CA LYS A 33 3.89 -12.83 -11.25
C LYS A 33 3.33 -14.23 -11.41
N ALA A 34 2.05 -14.38 -11.77
CA ALA A 34 1.48 -15.68 -12.10
C ALA A 34 2.21 -16.31 -13.30
N GLN A 35 2.51 -15.53 -14.32
CA GLN A 35 3.29 -15.98 -15.48
C GLN A 35 4.71 -16.41 -15.08
N GLU A 36 5.39 -15.63 -14.24
CA GLU A 36 6.72 -15.98 -13.71
C GLU A 36 6.71 -17.31 -12.95
N LEU A 37 5.78 -17.49 -12.00
CA LEU A 37 5.67 -18.73 -11.22
C LEU A 37 5.28 -19.93 -12.09
N THR A 38 4.33 -19.74 -13.00
CA THR A 38 3.88 -20.79 -13.93
C THR A 38 5.03 -21.23 -14.82
N SER A 39 5.85 -20.29 -15.30
CA SER A 39 7.05 -20.60 -16.06
C SER A 39 8.08 -21.37 -15.23
N GLU A 40 8.32 -21.01 -13.96
CA GLU A 40 9.24 -21.79 -13.12
C GLU A 40 8.73 -23.23 -12.94
N ILE A 41 7.46 -23.42 -12.59
CA ILE A 41 6.87 -24.74 -12.37
C ILE A 41 6.91 -25.60 -13.64
N PHE A 42 6.63 -24.99 -14.80
CA PHE A 42 6.72 -25.66 -16.10
C PHE A 42 8.11 -26.27 -16.33
N GLU A 43 9.17 -25.49 -16.14
CA GLU A 43 10.54 -25.93 -16.40
C GLU A 43 10.96 -27.05 -15.42
N TYR A 44 10.62 -26.93 -14.13
CA TYR A 44 10.89 -28.02 -13.17
C TYR A 44 10.12 -29.30 -13.50
N LYS A 45 8.85 -29.19 -13.89
CA LYS A 45 8.03 -30.36 -14.22
C LYS A 45 8.55 -31.04 -15.50
N ARG A 46 9.02 -30.26 -16.47
CA ARG A 46 9.63 -30.77 -17.70
C ARG A 46 10.92 -31.55 -17.43
N GLU A 47 11.70 -31.16 -16.43
CA GLU A 47 12.93 -31.87 -16.02
C GLU A 47 12.67 -33.21 -15.28
N GLY A 48 11.42 -33.49 -14.87
CA GLY A 48 11.01 -34.80 -14.35
C GLY A 48 11.21 -35.04 -12.85
N ASP A 49 11.47 -33.99 -12.06
CA ASP A 49 11.78 -34.09 -10.62
C ASP A 49 10.57 -33.91 -9.68
N ASN A 50 10.73 -34.24 -8.40
CA ASN A 50 9.87 -33.77 -7.29
C ASN A 50 10.03 -32.25 -7.14
N TRP A 51 9.40 -31.51 -8.04
CA TRP A 51 9.60 -30.08 -8.19
C TRP A 51 9.18 -29.30 -6.96
N LEU A 52 8.19 -29.77 -6.20
CA LEU A 52 7.62 -29.03 -5.09
C LEU A 52 8.65 -28.74 -3.99
N GLU A 53 9.42 -29.76 -3.58
CA GLU A 53 10.48 -29.62 -2.58
C GLU A 53 11.74 -28.97 -3.17
N LYS A 54 12.11 -29.36 -4.39
CA LYS A 54 13.29 -28.83 -5.08
C LYS A 54 13.17 -27.32 -5.31
N LEU A 55 11.98 -26.85 -5.70
CA LEU A 55 11.68 -25.43 -5.95
C LEU A 55 11.89 -24.57 -4.69
N LEU A 56 11.46 -25.05 -3.52
CA LEU A 56 11.70 -24.37 -2.25
C LEU A 56 13.19 -24.25 -1.94
N ASP A 57 13.92 -25.37 -2.01
CA ASP A 57 15.34 -25.43 -1.66
C ASP A 57 16.20 -24.60 -2.61
N ASP A 58 15.90 -24.64 -3.91
CA ASP A 58 16.63 -23.86 -4.90
C ASP A 58 16.30 -22.37 -4.79
N THR A 59 15.05 -22.00 -4.48
CA THR A 59 14.67 -20.61 -4.16
C THR A 59 15.36 -20.10 -2.89
N TYR A 60 15.57 -20.98 -1.90
CA TYR A 60 16.35 -20.66 -0.71
C TYR A 60 17.83 -20.38 -1.02
N LYS A 61 18.42 -21.03 -2.03
CA LYS A 61 19.81 -20.75 -2.46
C LYS A 61 19.94 -19.47 -3.28
N LYS A 62 18.89 -19.05 -4.01
CA LYS A 62 18.93 -17.83 -4.85
C LYS A 62 19.12 -16.55 -4.02
N LYS A 63 20.02 -15.66 -4.46
CA LYS A 63 20.23 -14.31 -3.89
C LYS A 63 19.18 -13.32 -4.42
N GLY A 64 18.73 -12.38 -3.58
CA GLY A 64 17.76 -11.36 -3.95
C GLY A 64 16.61 -11.23 -2.94
N LYS A 65 16.10 -10.00 -2.75
CA LYS A 65 15.01 -9.72 -1.80
C LYS A 65 13.71 -10.42 -2.21
N ASP A 66 13.45 -10.52 -3.51
CA ASP A 66 12.21 -11.11 -4.06
C ASP A 66 12.10 -12.61 -3.79
N ASN A 67 13.23 -13.31 -3.62
CA ASN A 67 13.22 -14.74 -3.33
C ASN A 67 12.62 -15.05 -1.97
N LYS A 68 12.61 -14.11 -1.03
CA LYS A 68 11.89 -14.29 0.24
C LYS A 68 10.39 -14.43 0.00
N PHE A 69 9.82 -13.60 -0.88
CA PHE A 69 8.39 -13.67 -1.20
C PHE A 69 8.07 -14.94 -1.98
N LYS A 70 8.88 -15.30 -2.98
CA LYS A 70 8.72 -16.57 -3.69
C LYS A 70 8.78 -17.78 -2.76
N LEU A 71 9.73 -17.79 -1.83
CA LEU A 71 9.86 -18.86 -0.84
C LEU A 71 8.59 -19.00 0.01
N LEU A 72 8.01 -17.88 0.44
CA LEU A 72 6.73 -17.87 1.16
C LEU A 72 5.60 -18.41 0.27
N TRP A 73 5.50 -17.93 -0.98
CA TRP A 73 4.44 -18.34 -1.91
C TRP A 73 4.51 -19.82 -2.24
N PHE A 74 5.70 -20.36 -2.54
CA PHE A 74 5.92 -21.78 -2.80
C PHE A 74 5.57 -22.65 -1.59
N GLY A 75 5.78 -22.16 -0.38
CA GLY A 75 5.30 -22.80 0.85
C GLY A 75 3.81 -22.63 1.11
N GLY A 76 3.04 -21.93 0.26
CA GLY A 76 1.63 -21.63 0.48
C GLY A 76 1.37 -20.62 1.61
N LEU A 77 2.35 -19.75 1.90
CA LEU A 77 2.32 -18.81 3.02
C LEU A 77 2.49 -17.36 2.55
N ASN A 78 2.14 -16.43 3.43
CA ASN A 78 2.46 -15.01 3.27
C ASN A 78 3.24 -14.50 4.50
N GLU A 79 3.87 -13.34 4.36
CA GLU A 79 4.76 -12.80 5.39
C GLU A 79 4.01 -12.48 6.70
N LYS A 80 2.75 -12.04 6.62
CA LYS A 80 1.93 -11.70 7.80
C LYS A 80 1.66 -12.96 8.64
N THR A 81 1.29 -14.06 7.99
CA THR A 81 1.09 -15.35 8.66
C THR A 81 2.36 -15.79 9.38
N VAL A 82 3.52 -15.77 8.71
CA VAL A 82 4.79 -16.17 9.32
C VAL A 82 5.19 -15.28 10.50
N LYS A 83 5.03 -13.95 10.38
CA LYS A 83 5.30 -13.03 11.49
C LYS A 83 4.40 -13.32 12.69
N ASN A 84 3.11 -13.54 12.45
CA ASN A 84 2.17 -13.85 13.53
C ASN A 84 2.52 -15.16 14.25
N MET A 85 2.89 -16.20 13.51
CA MET A 85 3.26 -17.50 14.07
C MET A 85 4.56 -17.46 14.91
N THR A 86 5.42 -16.49 14.64
CA THR A 86 6.80 -16.46 15.18
C THR A 86 7.07 -15.26 16.09
N GLY A 87 6.06 -14.46 16.41
CA GLY A 87 6.23 -13.25 17.22
C GLY A 87 6.99 -12.12 16.51
N GLY A 88 6.98 -12.10 15.17
CA GLY A 88 7.46 -10.96 14.36
C GLY A 88 8.66 -11.26 13.44
N THR A 89 9.24 -12.47 13.48
CA THR A 89 10.34 -12.82 12.58
C THR A 89 9.85 -13.37 11.23
N SER A 90 10.65 -13.17 10.20
CA SER A 90 10.41 -13.73 8.86
C SER A 90 11.75 -13.85 8.13
N LYS A 91 12.77 -14.33 8.84
CA LYS A 91 14.07 -14.64 8.25
C LYS A 91 13.93 -15.78 7.23
N LYS A 92 14.85 -15.85 6.27
CA LYS A 92 14.73 -16.77 5.12
C LYS A 92 14.66 -18.23 5.56
N GLU A 93 15.43 -18.59 6.59
CA GLU A 93 15.49 -19.93 7.20
C GLU A 93 14.14 -20.30 7.83
N VAL A 94 13.54 -19.35 8.55
CA VAL A 94 12.22 -19.51 9.19
C VAL A 94 11.13 -19.69 8.14
N CYS A 95 11.19 -18.91 7.05
CA CYS A 95 10.25 -19.05 5.93
C CYS A 95 10.38 -20.42 5.24
N LEU A 96 11.60 -20.93 5.07
CA LEU A 96 11.83 -22.26 4.49
C LEU A 96 11.26 -23.36 5.39
N ASP A 97 11.59 -23.35 6.68
CA ASP A 97 11.13 -24.35 7.65
C ASP A 97 9.60 -24.38 7.75
N LEU A 98 8.95 -23.22 7.91
CA LEU A 98 7.50 -23.14 7.94
C LEU A 98 6.85 -23.51 6.61
N GLY A 99 7.48 -23.16 5.48
CA GLY A 99 7.01 -23.55 4.15
C GLY A 99 6.99 -25.06 3.97
N LYS A 100 8.07 -25.75 4.35
CA LYS A 100 8.15 -27.22 4.33
C LYS A 100 7.08 -27.85 5.23
N LYS A 101 6.96 -27.38 6.47
CA LYS A 101 5.93 -27.85 7.41
C LYS A 101 4.51 -27.67 6.87
N ASN A 102 4.23 -26.55 6.20
CA ASN A 102 2.91 -26.30 5.62
C ASN A 102 2.62 -27.23 4.43
N ILE A 103 3.63 -27.52 3.61
CA ILE A 103 3.52 -28.52 2.54
C ILE A 103 3.24 -29.90 3.11
N ASP A 104 3.98 -30.32 4.14
CA ASP A 104 3.78 -31.63 4.77
C ASP A 104 2.40 -31.75 5.41
N ALA A 105 1.93 -30.69 6.07
CA ALA A 105 0.59 -30.62 6.63
C ALA A 105 -0.49 -30.74 5.54
N LEU A 106 -0.34 -30.04 4.40
CA LEU A 106 -1.30 -30.15 3.31
C LEU A 106 -1.28 -31.53 2.65
N LYS A 107 -0.09 -32.13 2.44
CA LYS A 107 0.03 -33.52 1.94
C LYS A 107 -0.67 -34.52 2.87
N LEU A 108 -0.57 -34.35 4.19
CA LEU A 108 -1.24 -35.23 5.16
C LEU A 108 -2.76 -35.13 5.02
N LEU A 109 -3.31 -33.91 4.96
CA LEU A 109 -4.73 -33.68 4.77
C LEU A 109 -5.24 -34.30 3.47
N LEU A 110 -4.49 -34.17 2.37
CA LEU A 110 -4.87 -34.75 1.08
C LEU A 110 -4.96 -36.28 1.11
N LYS A 111 -4.05 -36.96 1.82
CA LYS A 111 -4.12 -38.42 2.01
C LYS A 111 -5.37 -38.85 2.79
N GLU A 112 -5.78 -38.06 3.78
CA GLU A 112 -7.02 -38.31 4.52
C GLU A 112 -8.24 -38.14 3.61
N PHE A 113 -8.21 -37.16 2.71
CA PHE A 113 -9.27 -36.91 1.73
C PHE A 113 -9.39 -37.99 0.64
N GLU A 114 -8.28 -38.52 0.13
CA GLU A 114 -8.27 -39.63 -0.83
C GLU A 114 -8.96 -40.90 -0.29
N SER A 115 -9.07 -41.04 1.04
CA SER A 115 -9.74 -42.17 1.69
C SER A 115 -11.27 -42.02 1.82
N GLY A 116 -11.83 -40.86 1.47
CA GLY A 116 -13.27 -40.59 1.47
C GLY A 116 -13.87 -40.57 0.06
N GLU A 117 -14.99 -41.26 -0.16
CA GLU A 117 -15.64 -41.32 -1.48
C GLU A 117 -16.22 -39.95 -1.92
N ASN A 118 -16.14 -39.65 -3.23
CA ASN A 118 -16.75 -38.52 -3.96
C ASN A 118 -16.20 -37.10 -3.74
N LEU A 119 -14.89 -36.88 -3.85
CA LEU A 119 -14.31 -35.53 -3.91
C LEU A 119 -14.15 -35.01 -5.34
N TYR A 120 -14.35 -33.70 -5.52
CA TYR A 120 -14.05 -33.01 -6.78
C TYR A 120 -12.55 -32.76 -6.90
N LEU A 121 -12.00 -33.09 -8.06
CA LEU A 121 -10.57 -32.97 -8.35
C LEU A 121 -10.30 -31.78 -9.27
N VAL A 122 -9.21 -31.07 -9.00
CA VAL A 122 -8.72 -29.98 -9.85
C VAL A 122 -7.48 -30.49 -10.58
N LYS A 123 -7.48 -30.39 -11.90
CA LYS A 123 -6.37 -30.81 -12.76
C LYS A 123 -5.88 -29.62 -13.58
N ILE A 124 -4.57 -29.37 -13.54
CA ILE A 124 -3.93 -28.23 -14.21
C ILE A 124 -2.98 -28.74 -15.29
N ILE A 125 -3.17 -28.22 -16.51
CA ILE A 125 -2.28 -28.43 -17.64
C ILE A 125 -1.63 -27.08 -17.95
N ILE A 126 -0.30 -27.05 -17.97
CA ILE A 126 0.46 -25.86 -18.33
C ILE A 126 0.98 -26.05 -19.75
N ILE A 127 0.64 -25.10 -20.63
CA ILE A 127 0.99 -25.14 -22.05
C ILE A 127 1.92 -23.96 -22.37
N LYS A 128 3.02 -24.24 -23.07
CA LYS A 128 3.97 -23.26 -23.58
C LYS A 128 4.39 -23.68 -24.98
N ASP A 129 4.04 -22.86 -25.97
CA ASP A 129 4.24 -23.15 -27.39
C ASP A 129 3.65 -24.51 -27.78
N ASN A 130 4.49 -25.48 -28.16
CA ASN A 130 4.09 -26.85 -28.54
C ASN A 130 4.36 -27.89 -27.43
N GLU A 131 4.80 -27.45 -26.26
CA GLU A 131 5.06 -28.31 -25.11
C GLU A 131 3.95 -28.16 -24.06
N GLN A 132 3.63 -29.26 -23.39
CA GLN A 132 2.71 -29.25 -22.25
C GLN A 132 3.27 -30.09 -21.11
N VAL A 133 3.01 -29.65 -19.89
CA VAL A 133 3.21 -30.45 -18.68
C VAL A 133 1.89 -30.54 -17.94
N GLU A 134 1.66 -31.70 -17.34
CA GLU A 134 0.47 -31.98 -16.55
C GLU A 134 0.87 -32.05 -15.08
N LEU A 135 0.15 -31.30 -14.24
CA LEU A 135 0.24 -31.45 -12.80
C LEU A 135 -0.75 -32.52 -12.35
N ASP A 136 -0.30 -33.44 -11.49
CA ASP A 136 -1.21 -34.36 -10.82
C ASP A 136 -2.17 -33.62 -9.88
N GLU A 137 -3.10 -34.34 -9.26
CA GLU A 137 -4.15 -33.75 -8.41
C GLU A 137 -3.58 -33.01 -7.20
N VAL A 138 -2.53 -33.58 -6.59
CA VAL A 138 -1.85 -32.98 -5.43
C VAL A 138 -1.09 -31.73 -5.87
N GLU A 139 -0.29 -31.84 -6.92
CA GLU A 139 0.47 -30.74 -7.52
C GLU A 139 -0.44 -29.59 -7.97
N SER A 140 -1.61 -29.91 -8.55
CA SER A 140 -2.61 -28.94 -8.99
C SER A 140 -3.17 -28.14 -7.80
N LEU A 141 -3.46 -28.80 -6.69
CA LEU A 141 -3.91 -28.11 -5.47
C LEU A 141 -2.80 -27.24 -4.87
N PHE A 142 -1.55 -27.72 -4.88
CA PHE A 142 -0.41 -26.89 -4.47
C PHE A 142 -0.25 -25.67 -5.36
N PHE A 143 -0.39 -25.80 -6.68
CA PHE A 143 -0.35 -24.67 -7.61
C PHE A 143 -1.42 -23.62 -7.26
N VAL A 144 -2.67 -24.04 -7.00
CA VAL A 144 -3.76 -23.14 -6.57
C VAL A 144 -3.42 -22.44 -5.26
N ASN A 145 -2.87 -23.17 -4.28
CA ASN A 145 -2.47 -22.61 -3.00
C ASN A 145 -1.35 -21.56 -3.13
N ILE A 146 -0.33 -21.85 -3.96
CA ILE A 146 0.78 -20.93 -4.27
C ILE A 146 0.24 -19.64 -4.88
N ILE A 147 -0.63 -19.75 -5.91
CA ILE A 147 -1.23 -18.60 -6.58
C ILE A 147 -2.10 -17.78 -5.60
N SER A 148 -2.81 -18.44 -4.70
CA SER A 148 -3.64 -17.79 -3.67
C SER A 148 -2.78 -17.01 -2.66
N ALA A 149 -1.73 -17.62 -2.12
CA ALA A 149 -0.78 -16.97 -1.21
C ALA A 149 -0.06 -15.78 -1.87
N MET A 150 0.30 -15.92 -3.15
CA MET A 150 0.84 -14.83 -3.96
C MET A 150 -0.17 -13.69 -4.11
N LYS A 151 -1.43 -13.98 -4.48
CA LYS A 151 -2.47 -12.95 -4.65
C LYS A 151 -2.66 -12.11 -3.39
N LEU A 152 -2.73 -12.77 -2.22
CA LEU A 152 -2.86 -12.09 -0.92
C LEU A 152 -1.66 -11.16 -0.64
N THR A 153 -0.45 -11.63 -0.93
CA THR A 153 0.78 -10.83 -0.77
C THR A 153 0.76 -9.60 -1.68
N ILE A 154 0.41 -9.78 -2.96
CA ILE A 154 0.36 -8.69 -3.94
C ILE A 154 -0.72 -7.67 -3.56
N GLN A 155 -1.92 -8.12 -3.18
CA GLN A 155 -3.01 -7.24 -2.76
C GLN A 155 -2.61 -6.40 -1.55
N GLY A 156 -2.16 -7.04 -0.46
CA GLY A 156 -1.78 -6.34 0.76
C GLY A 156 -0.63 -5.35 0.53
N GLY A 157 0.39 -5.76 -0.21
CA GLY A 157 1.54 -4.92 -0.54
C GLY A 157 1.16 -3.73 -1.43
N ALA A 158 0.35 -3.94 -2.46
CA ALA A 158 -0.04 -2.89 -3.40
C ALA A 158 -0.92 -1.82 -2.77
N TRP A 159 -1.92 -2.19 -1.95
CA TRP A 159 -2.75 -1.21 -1.24
C TRP A 159 -1.90 -0.30 -0.35
N SER A 160 -0.98 -0.89 0.42
CA SER A 160 -0.08 -0.13 1.29
C SER A 160 0.89 0.76 0.50
N GLU A 161 1.52 0.22 -0.55
CA GLU A 161 2.49 0.96 -1.36
C GLU A 161 1.84 2.13 -2.11
N VAL A 162 0.71 1.87 -2.77
CA VAL A 162 -0.01 2.89 -3.53
C VAL A 162 -0.61 3.93 -2.59
N GLY A 163 -1.18 3.52 -1.45
CA GLY A 163 -1.68 4.41 -0.40
C GLY A 163 -0.58 5.38 0.05
N LYS A 164 0.52 4.86 0.61
CA LYS A 164 1.62 5.70 1.12
C LYS A 164 2.19 6.67 0.09
N LYS A 165 2.38 6.22 -1.16
CA LYS A 165 2.90 7.08 -2.24
C LYS A 165 1.89 8.16 -2.63
N THR A 166 0.60 7.82 -2.63
CA THR A 166 -0.48 8.76 -2.97
C THR A 166 -0.64 9.79 -1.87
N GLU A 167 -0.72 9.39 -0.60
CA GLU A 167 -0.96 10.28 0.55
C GLU A 167 0.06 11.43 0.60
N LYS A 168 1.36 11.12 0.48
CA LYS A 168 2.43 12.14 0.46
C LYS A 168 2.31 13.07 -0.74
N SER A 169 2.15 12.49 -1.93
CA SER A 169 2.11 13.25 -3.18
C SER A 169 0.84 14.11 -3.25
N LEU A 170 -0.25 13.66 -2.64
CA LEU A 170 -1.51 14.37 -2.51
C LEU A 170 -1.38 15.59 -1.59
N LEU A 171 -0.77 15.45 -0.41
CA LEU A 171 -0.50 16.59 0.47
C LEU A 171 0.37 17.64 -0.21
N PHE A 172 1.45 17.21 -0.87
CA PHE A 172 2.28 18.13 -1.66
C PHE A 172 1.46 18.83 -2.75
N THR A 173 0.65 18.08 -3.50
CA THR A 173 -0.21 18.63 -4.55
C THR A 173 -1.19 19.66 -3.99
N ILE A 174 -1.84 19.37 -2.86
CA ILE A 174 -2.77 20.29 -2.19
C ILE A 174 -2.04 21.59 -1.81
N PHE A 175 -0.85 21.51 -1.21
CA PHE A 175 -0.09 22.70 -0.83
C PHE A 175 0.32 23.54 -2.03
N GLN A 176 0.71 22.90 -3.13
CA GLN A 176 1.04 23.60 -4.38
C GLN A 176 -0.19 24.25 -5.03
N LEU A 177 -1.32 23.56 -5.08
CA LEU A 177 -2.58 24.09 -5.62
C LEU A 177 -3.12 25.27 -4.80
N LEU A 178 -2.92 25.23 -3.48
CA LEU A 178 -3.29 26.32 -2.56
C LEU A 178 -2.17 27.36 -2.39
N LYS A 179 -1.07 27.24 -3.15
CA LYS A 179 0.07 28.18 -3.12
C LYS A 179 0.58 28.44 -1.69
N VAL A 180 0.63 27.39 -0.86
CA VAL A 180 1.21 27.47 0.49
C VAL A 180 2.72 27.67 0.34
N PRO A 181 3.32 28.71 0.94
CA PRO A 181 4.77 28.91 0.88
C PRO A 181 5.52 27.68 1.36
N GLU A 182 6.60 27.33 0.67
CA GLU A 182 7.42 26.16 1.01
C GLU A 182 8.01 26.24 2.42
N ASP A 183 8.29 27.46 2.89
CA ASP A 183 8.78 27.73 4.24
C ASP A 183 7.70 27.61 5.32
N ASP A 184 6.44 27.45 4.92
CA ASP A 184 5.29 27.34 5.83
C ASP A 184 4.74 25.92 5.93
N TYR A 185 5.38 24.89 5.37
CA TYR A 185 5.03 23.49 5.68
C TYR A 185 6.24 22.55 5.79
N VAL A 186 5.97 21.36 6.31
CA VAL A 186 6.87 20.21 6.39
C VAL A 186 6.07 18.95 6.12
N LEU A 187 6.46 18.16 5.12
CA LEU A 187 5.92 16.82 4.87
C LEU A 187 6.70 15.80 5.71
N ILE A 188 6.01 14.91 6.42
CA ILE A 188 6.68 13.99 7.33
C ILE A 188 6.98 12.65 6.64
N PHE A 189 8.26 12.31 6.56
CA PHE A 189 8.73 11.09 5.92
C PHE A 189 8.98 9.93 6.92
N ASP A 190 8.84 8.70 6.43
CA ASP A 190 9.13 7.47 7.21
C ASP A 190 10.56 7.50 7.78
N GLU A 191 11.53 8.09 7.08
CA GLU A 191 12.89 8.24 7.58
C GLU A 191 12.98 9.14 8.82
N MET A 192 12.24 10.25 8.83
CA MET A 192 12.18 11.16 9.98
C MET A 192 11.55 10.47 11.19
N LYS A 193 10.47 9.72 10.95
CA LYS A 193 9.79 8.89 11.96
C LYS A 193 10.73 7.80 12.52
N ARG A 194 11.60 7.19 11.70
CA ARG A 194 12.60 6.21 12.13
C ARG A 194 13.73 6.84 12.95
N LYS A 195 14.13 8.07 12.62
CA LYS A 195 15.19 8.82 13.33
C LYS A 195 14.71 9.49 14.63
N GLY A 196 13.42 9.37 14.97
CA GLY A 196 12.84 9.98 16.16
C GLY A 196 12.73 11.51 16.07
N LEU A 197 12.72 12.07 14.86
CA LEU A 197 12.63 13.53 14.64
C LEU A 197 11.20 14.08 14.79
N VAL A 198 10.22 13.22 15.01
CA VAL A 198 8.81 13.56 15.15
C VAL A 198 8.24 12.74 16.29
N GLU A 199 7.66 13.41 17.29
CA GLU A 199 7.13 12.75 18.50
C GLU A 199 5.94 11.84 18.18
N ASN A 200 5.07 12.27 17.25
CA ASN A 200 3.93 11.47 16.80
C ASN A 200 4.19 10.89 15.40
N ARG A 201 4.36 9.57 15.32
CA ARG A 201 4.68 8.84 14.09
C ARG A 201 3.55 8.85 13.06
N GLU A 202 2.36 9.33 13.39
CA GLU A 202 1.20 9.29 12.50
C GLU A 202 0.85 10.64 11.88
N ILE A 203 1.55 11.72 12.28
CA ILE A 203 1.47 13.01 11.58
C ILE A 203 2.10 12.85 10.20
N ASP A 204 1.40 13.30 9.16
CA ASP A 204 1.83 13.22 7.76
C ASP A 204 2.32 14.57 7.23
N ALA A 205 1.81 15.68 7.78
CA ALA A 205 2.34 17.02 7.52
C ALA A 205 2.15 17.98 8.70
N ILE A 206 2.98 19.03 8.73
CA ILE A 206 2.82 20.19 9.59
C ILE A 206 2.77 21.43 8.70
N VAL A 207 1.79 22.30 8.92
CA VAL A 207 1.67 23.61 8.26
C VAL A 207 1.76 24.70 9.32
N PHE A 208 2.53 25.75 9.07
CA PHE A 208 2.72 26.86 9.99
C PHE A 208 1.82 28.03 9.60
N ASN A 209 1.15 28.62 10.58
CA ASN A 209 0.42 29.86 10.34
C ASN A 209 1.38 31.07 10.29
N ARG A 210 0.84 32.26 10.01
CA ARG A 210 1.61 33.52 9.96
C ARG A 210 2.32 33.85 11.28
N ASP A 211 1.84 33.33 12.39
CA ASP A 211 2.45 33.50 13.72
C ASP A 211 3.43 32.36 14.06
N LYS A 212 3.72 31.47 13.09
CA LYS A 212 4.59 30.29 13.19
C LYS A 212 4.11 29.22 14.18
N GLU A 213 2.82 29.20 14.49
CA GLU A 213 2.20 28.11 15.24
C GLU A 213 1.98 26.89 14.32
N PRO A 214 2.29 25.66 14.79
CA PRO A 214 2.16 24.46 13.99
C PRO A 214 0.71 23.94 13.95
N LEU A 215 0.26 23.55 12.76
CA LEU A 215 -0.98 22.82 12.49
C LEU A 215 -0.64 21.43 11.97
N THR A 216 -1.04 20.42 12.71
CA THR A 216 -0.80 19.01 12.38
C THR A 216 -1.88 18.48 11.44
N ILE A 217 -1.44 17.74 10.42
CA ILE A 217 -2.29 17.12 9.42
C ILE A 217 -1.99 15.62 9.37
N GLU A 218 -3.05 14.82 9.44
CA GLU A 218 -3.03 13.38 9.15
C GLU A 218 -3.90 13.13 7.91
N LEU A 219 -3.43 12.29 6.99
CA LEU A 219 -4.16 11.95 5.78
C LEU A 219 -4.22 10.43 5.65
N LYS A 220 -5.44 9.87 5.57
CA LYS A 220 -5.63 8.43 5.38
C LYS A 220 -6.60 8.14 4.24
N LEU A 221 -6.11 7.48 3.19
CA LEU A 221 -6.92 7.08 2.02
C LEU A 221 -7.56 5.70 2.24
N LEU A 222 -8.50 5.61 3.18
CA LEU A 222 -9.09 4.35 3.67
C LEU A 222 -10.39 3.95 2.96
N GLY A 223 -10.67 2.65 2.93
CA GLY A 223 -11.98 2.09 2.59
C GLY A 223 -13.02 2.29 3.70
N ILE A 224 -14.29 2.36 3.31
CA ILE A 224 -15.43 2.32 4.22
C ILE A 224 -15.33 1.03 5.04
N GLY A 225 -15.16 1.12 6.36
CA GLY A 225 -15.24 -0.04 7.25
C GLY A 225 -14.01 -0.34 8.13
N ASN A 226 -13.11 0.62 8.36
CA ASN A 226 -12.13 0.48 9.44
C ASN A 226 -12.35 1.55 10.53
N PRO A 227 -13.37 1.38 11.40
CA PRO A 227 -13.65 2.32 12.48
C PRO A 227 -12.45 2.51 13.40
N GLU A 228 -11.65 1.46 13.62
CA GLU A 228 -10.46 1.50 14.48
C GLU A 228 -9.45 2.56 14.02
N ILE A 229 -9.21 2.69 12.71
CA ILE A 229 -8.26 3.69 12.19
C ILE A 229 -8.81 5.11 12.37
N GLY A 230 -10.12 5.30 12.17
CA GLY A 230 -10.70 6.61 12.42
C GLY A 230 -10.69 6.96 13.91
N ASP A 231 -11.00 6.02 14.81
CA ASP A 231 -10.91 6.22 16.25
C ASP A 231 -9.46 6.52 16.69
N GLU A 232 -8.48 5.83 16.12
CA GLU A 232 -7.05 6.10 16.34
C GLU A 232 -6.65 7.51 15.88
N ALA A 233 -7.07 7.94 14.68
CA ALA A 233 -6.79 9.27 14.16
C ALA A 233 -7.42 10.36 15.03
N LEU A 234 -8.66 10.15 15.47
CA LEU A 234 -9.37 11.05 16.38
C LEU A 234 -8.69 11.13 17.75
N ALA A 235 -8.24 10.00 18.30
CA ALA A 235 -7.52 9.96 19.59
C ALA A 235 -6.22 10.78 19.58
N ARG A 236 -5.58 10.94 18.41
CA ARG A 236 -4.35 11.73 18.23
C ARG A 236 -4.57 13.24 18.24
N LYS A 237 -5.83 13.70 18.11
CA LYS A 237 -6.23 15.12 18.16
C LYS A 237 -5.44 16.04 17.21
N VAL A 238 -5.24 15.59 15.98
CA VAL A 238 -4.65 16.43 14.92
C VAL A 238 -5.53 17.64 14.62
N ASN A 239 -4.95 18.71 14.07
CA ASN A 239 -5.73 19.91 13.74
C ASN A 239 -6.63 19.68 12.52
N LEU A 240 -6.15 18.92 11.54
CA LEU A 240 -6.87 18.58 10.32
C LEU A 240 -6.68 17.09 9.99
N PHE A 241 -7.80 16.38 9.81
CA PHE A 241 -7.82 15.00 9.37
C PHE A 241 -8.46 14.90 7.97
N LEU A 242 -7.65 14.49 7.00
CA LEU A 242 -8.05 14.32 5.60
C LEU A 242 -8.30 12.84 5.31
N ILE A 243 -9.46 12.51 4.74
CA ILE A 243 -9.88 11.12 4.57
C ILE A 243 -10.72 10.88 3.33
N ASP A 244 -10.70 9.67 2.76
CA ASP A 244 -11.59 9.31 1.64
C ASP A 244 -13.07 9.41 2.09
N ARG A 245 -13.45 8.66 3.12
CA ARG A 245 -14.80 8.68 3.70
C ARG A 245 -14.81 8.27 5.17
N LEU A 246 -15.69 8.88 5.95
CA LEU A 246 -15.91 8.66 7.38
C LEU A 246 -17.42 8.51 7.65
N THR A 247 -17.79 7.81 8.72
CA THR A 247 -19.21 7.71 9.11
C THR A 247 -19.70 9.01 9.76
N GLU A 248 -20.99 9.33 9.66
CA GLU A 248 -21.59 10.51 10.29
C GLU A 248 -21.38 10.55 11.82
N MET A 249 -21.40 9.38 12.47
CA MET A 249 -21.15 9.27 13.90
C MET A 249 -19.73 9.75 14.25
N MET A 250 -18.74 9.30 13.50
CA MET A 250 -17.33 9.67 13.73
C MET A 250 -17.06 11.14 13.39
N LYS A 251 -17.74 11.71 12.39
CA LYS A 251 -17.68 13.15 12.11
C LYS A 251 -18.17 13.97 13.31
N ARG A 252 -19.33 13.60 13.88
CA ARG A 252 -19.84 14.28 15.09
C ARG A 252 -18.89 14.15 16.27
N GLU A 253 -18.24 13.00 16.42
CA GLU A 253 -17.26 12.80 17.49
C GLU A 253 -16.01 13.66 17.27
N SER A 254 -15.52 13.75 16.02
CA SER A 254 -14.39 14.59 15.65
C SER A 254 -14.62 16.07 15.98
N GLU A 255 -15.83 16.57 15.74
CA GLU A 255 -16.22 17.95 16.06
C GLU A 255 -16.19 18.20 17.58
N ARG A 256 -16.67 17.25 18.39
CA ARG A 256 -16.65 17.37 19.86
C ARG A 256 -15.25 17.45 20.44
N ILE A 257 -14.30 16.73 19.86
CA ILE A 257 -12.90 16.72 20.32
C ILE A 257 -12.04 17.80 19.65
N GLY A 258 -12.63 18.61 18.76
CA GLY A 258 -11.97 19.76 18.11
C GLY A 258 -11.09 19.41 16.90
N VAL A 259 -11.26 18.24 16.31
CA VAL A 259 -10.55 17.81 15.09
C VAL A 259 -11.39 18.20 13.86
N LYS A 260 -10.84 19.03 12.96
CA LYS A 260 -11.51 19.30 11.67
C LYS A 260 -11.32 18.09 10.77
N VAL A 261 -12.41 17.48 10.31
CA VAL A 261 -12.40 16.44 9.30
C VAL A 261 -12.83 17.01 7.96
N ILE A 262 -12.10 16.66 6.89
CA ILE A 262 -12.51 16.94 5.52
C ILE A 262 -12.44 15.63 4.73
N GLU A 263 -13.58 15.26 4.13
CA GLU A 263 -13.66 14.11 3.24
C GLU A 263 -13.33 14.50 1.81
N PHE A 264 -12.65 13.59 1.11
CA PHE A 264 -12.38 13.74 -0.32
C PHE A 264 -13.55 13.31 -1.20
N ARG A 265 -14.51 12.50 -0.72
CA ARG A 265 -15.69 12.05 -1.49
C ARG A 265 -16.75 13.13 -1.70
N GLN A 266 -16.30 14.27 -2.21
CA GLN A 266 -17.07 15.45 -2.55
C GLN A 266 -16.25 16.37 -3.46
N GLU A 267 -16.93 17.25 -4.20
CA GLU A 267 -16.29 18.12 -5.20
C GLU A 267 -15.58 19.34 -4.59
N LYS A 268 -15.86 19.69 -3.33
CA LYS A 268 -15.38 20.94 -2.71
C LYS A 268 -14.28 20.72 -1.67
N SER A 269 -13.69 19.54 -1.61
CA SER A 269 -12.67 19.19 -0.61
C SER A 269 -11.49 20.18 -0.61
N LEU A 270 -10.98 20.57 -1.78
CA LEU A 270 -9.88 21.54 -1.89
C LEU A 270 -10.26 22.94 -1.40
N ILE A 271 -11.50 23.37 -1.64
CA ILE A 271 -12.03 24.65 -1.17
C ILE A 271 -12.18 24.63 0.35
N GLU A 272 -12.72 23.56 0.93
CA GLU A 272 -12.83 23.42 2.39
C GLU A 272 -11.46 23.44 3.09
N ILE A 273 -10.43 22.83 2.48
CA ILE A 273 -9.07 22.87 3.01
C ILE A 273 -8.56 24.33 3.01
N TYR A 274 -8.77 25.05 1.92
CA TYR A 274 -8.42 26.47 1.82
C TYR A 274 -9.13 27.33 2.87
N GLU A 275 -10.44 27.14 3.05
CA GLU A 275 -11.21 27.86 4.07
C GLU A 275 -10.68 27.57 5.48
N PHE A 276 -10.41 26.31 5.79
CA PHE A 276 -9.80 25.93 7.06
C PHE A 276 -8.44 26.61 7.27
N PHE A 277 -7.54 26.55 6.28
CA PHE A 277 -6.23 27.22 6.35
C PHE A 277 -6.36 28.73 6.54
N THR A 278 -7.32 29.36 5.87
CA THR A 278 -7.61 30.79 6.03
C THR A 278 -8.06 31.10 7.46
N THR A 279 -8.96 30.30 8.03
CA THR A 279 -9.42 30.49 9.44
C THR A 279 -8.29 30.32 10.45
N LYS A 280 -7.28 29.52 10.12
CA LYS A 280 -6.07 29.31 10.93
C LYS A 280 -4.94 30.27 10.60
N ARG A 281 -5.17 31.28 9.75
CA ARG A 281 -4.19 32.29 9.33
C ARG A 281 -2.94 31.69 8.68
N VAL A 282 -3.09 30.59 7.94
CA VAL A 282 -2.05 30.06 7.06
C VAL A 282 -1.92 30.96 5.84
N SER A 283 -0.69 31.17 5.36
CA SER A 283 -0.45 31.84 4.08
C SER A 283 -0.79 30.89 2.94
N CYS A 284 -1.90 31.15 2.25
CA CYS A 284 -2.35 30.37 1.08
C CYS A 284 -3.22 31.24 0.17
N SER A 285 -3.50 30.74 -1.03
CA SER A 285 -4.41 31.33 -2.00
C SER A 285 -5.55 30.35 -2.31
N PRO A 286 -6.72 30.84 -2.76
CA PRO A 286 -7.77 29.95 -3.23
C PRO A 286 -7.26 29.13 -4.43
N PRO A 287 -7.79 27.92 -4.64
CA PRO A 287 -7.46 27.14 -5.83
C PRO A 287 -7.90 27.90 -7.08
N ASP A 288 -7.08 27.86 -8.14
CA ASP A 288 -7.44 28.49 -9.42
C ASP A 288 -8.67 27.78 -10.02
N GLU A 289 -9.56 28.54 -10.68
CA GLU A 289 -10.68 27.95 -11.42
C GLU A 289 -10.14 27.16 -12.62
N MET A 290 -10.36 25.84 -12.62
CA MET A 290 -9.84 24.92 -13.62
C MET A 290 -10.90 23.91 -14.00
N THR A 291 -10.92 23.51 -15.28
CA THR A 291 -11.66 22.31 -15.71
C THR A 291 -10.99 21.06 -15.13
N SER A 292 -11.70 19.93 -15.12
CA SER A 292 -11.14 18.64 -14.68
C SER A 292 -9.89 18.26 -15.49
N GLU A 293 -9.87 18.52 -16.80
CA GLU A 293 -8.71 18.25 -17.66
C GLU A 293 -7.52 19.13 -17.29
N GLN A 294 -7.74 20.43 -17.07
CA GLN A 294 -6.70 21.36 -16.64
C GLN A 294 -6.12 20.99 -15.27
N LEU A 295 -6.99 20.53 -14.35
CA LEU A 295 -6.56 20.03 -13.05
C LEU A 295 -5.70 18.77 -13.19
N GLU A 296 -6.08 17.80 -14.03
CA GLU A 296 -5.28 16.60 -14.29
C GLU A 296 -3.89 16.95 -14.85
N GLU A 297 -3.82 17.87 -15.82
CA GLU A 297 -2.55 18.37 -16.38
C GLU A 297 -1.70 19.07 -15.31
N ARG A 298 -2.31 19.93 -14.50
CA ARG A 298 -1.61 20.64 -13.42
C ARG A 298 -1.06 19.69 -12.37
N ILE A 299 -1.82 18.67 -11.98
CA ILE A 299 -1.35 17.61 -11.07
C ILE A 299 -0.15 16.89 -11.69
N SER A 300 -0.21 16.54 -12.98
CA SER A 300 0.92 15.87 -13.64
C SER A 300 2.19 16.72 -13.59
N GLN A 301 2.09 18.03 -13.86
CA GLN A 301 3.23 18.96 -13.78
C GLN A 301 3.83 19.02 -12.37
N ILE A 302 2.98 19.18 -11.35
CA ILE A 302 3.40 19.20 -9.93
C ILE A 302 4.15 17.90 -9.56
N LEU A 303 3.65 16.74 -10.03
CA LEU A 303 4.27 15.44 -9.73
C LEU A 303 5.57 15.18 -10.52
N ASP A 304 5.78 15.89 -11.63
CA ASP A 304 7.04 15.82 -12.38
C ASP A 304 8.15 16.60 -11.67
N GLU A 305 7.80 17.74 -11.04
CA GLU A 305 8.67 18.52 -10.15
C GLU A 305 8.92 17.80 -8.82
N TRP A 306 7.96 17.01 -8.34
CA TRP A 306 8.08 16.29 -7.06
C TRP A 306 9.21 15.24 -7.06
N ARG A 307 10.14 15.44 -6.12
CA ARG A 307 11.23 14.51 -5.78
C ARG A 307 11.34 14.35 -4.26
N GLU A 308 10.91 13.19 -3.76
CA GLU A 308 10.93 12.84 -2.34
C GLU A 308 12.31 13.04 -1.68
N SER A 309 13.41 12.71 -2.37
CA SER A 309 14.77 12.91 -1.85
C SER A 309 15.16 14.38 -1.68
N GLU A 310 14.67 15.26 -2.56
CA GLU A 310 14.96 16.70 -2.48
C GLU A 310 14.15 17.33 -1.35
N GLU A 311 12.90 16.90 -1.19
CA GLU A 311 12.03 17.31 -0.10
C GLU A 311 12.58 16.89 1.27
N GLU A 312 13.04 15.64 1.41
CA GLU A 312 13.70 15.16 2.63
C GLU A 312 14.94 16.00 2.98
N LEU A 313 15.77 16.32 1.99
CA LEU A 313 16.96 17.16 2.19
C LEU A 313 16.60 18.59 2.60
N ARG A 314 15.57 19.19 1.98
CA ARG A 314 15.04 20.52 2.34
C ARG A 314 14.61 20.55 3.80
N ILE A 315 13.85 19.55 4.22
CA ILE A 315 13.32 19.46 5.59
C ILE A 315 14.45 19.22 6.60
N ILE A 316 15.42 18.37 6.30
CA ILE A 316 16.57 18.15 7.19
C ILE A 316 17.36 19.46 7.39
N LYS A 317 17.51 20.29 6.36
CA LYS A 317 18.14 21.62 6.49
C LYS A 317 17.32 22.52 7.40
N LYS A 318 16.02 22.62 7.17
CA LYS A 318 15.09 23.45 7.95
C LYS A 318 15.02 23.03 9.43
N LEU A 319 14.99 21.73 9.72
CA LEU A 319 15.03 21.22 11.09
C LEU A 319 16.33 21.58 11.81
N LYS A 320 17.47 21.58 11.10
CA LYS A 320 18.77 22.04 11.67
C LYS A 320 18.80 23.54 11.93
N GLU A 321 18.05 24.33 11.18
CA GLU A 321 17.92 25.78 11.38
C GLU A 321 17.00 26.10 12.56
N LEU A 322 15.92 25.34 12.75
CA LEU A 322 14.96 25.50 13.85
C LEU A 322 15.46 24.95 15.20
N THR A 323 16.52 24.12 15.21
CA THR A 323 17.11 23.52 16.42
C THR A 323 18.44 24.14 16.84
N LYS A 324 18.86 25.24 16.19
CA LYS A 324 20.01 26.08 16.56
C LYS A 324 19.56 27.31 17.34
#